data_AF-A0A813JM77-F1
#
_entry.id   AF-A0A813JM77-F1
#
_cell.length_a   1.000
_cell.length_b   1.000
_cell.length_c   1.000
_cell.angle_alpha   90.00
_cell.angle_beta   90.00
_cell.angle_gamma   90.00
#
_symmetry.space_group_name_H-M   'P 1'
#
loop_
_entity.id
_entity.type
_entity.pdbx_description
1 polymer ?
#
loop_
_entity_poly.entity_id
_entity_poly.type
_entity_poly.pdbx_seq_one_letter_code
_entity_poly.pdbx_strand_id
1 'polypeptide(L)'
;ARKNGRVGIVTLAKRPWLTESARIFLPGLDLEKLLDELQIPVFYAFEHVSRRVASFGTPNSYVAAKRNAMSECLAQLFGEAKQCSSAMSIGDSEIELLAIQELMSELAMSRFSTPLESPLQFCKTVLLRENPSLVQLQRQIESLANSLGSLVDHPGDLSLELGTGRRLRLRNHLGPNLR
;
A
#
# COMPACT_ATOMS: atom_id res chain seq x y z
N ALA A 1 -10.25 -8.44 8.61
CA ALA A 1 -9.62 -7.15 8.24
C ALA A 1 -9.48 -6.21 9.45
N ARG A 2 -10.59 -5.74 10.04
CA ARG A 2 -10.59 -4.66 11.05
C ARG A 2 -9.74 -4.88 12.31
N LYS A 3 -9.45 -6.14 12.67
CA LYS A 3 -8.59 -6.48 13.82
C LYS A 3 -7.16 -5.95 13.69
N ASN A 4 -6.62 -5.88 12.47
CA ASN A 4 -5.22 -5.53 12.22
C ASN A 4 -5.06 -4.13 11.61
N GLY A 5 -6.15 -3.46 11.24
CA GLY A 5 -6.10 -2.12 10.64
C GLY A 5 -7.24 -1.84 9.66
N ARG A 6 -7.20 -0.64 9.10
CA ARG A 6 -8.04 -0.23 7.96
C ARG A 6 -7.33 -0.61 6.67
N VAL A 7 -8.09 -1.07 5.68
CA VAL A 7 -7.54 -1.59 4.41
C VAL A 7 -8.16 -0.83 3.25
N GLY A 8 -7.36 -0.46 2.26
CA GLY A 8 -7.80 0.04 0.97
C GLY A 8 -7.03 -0.65 -0.15
N ILE A 9 -7.64 -0.77 -1.33
CA ILE A 9 -7.02 -1.35 -2.52
C ILE A 9 -6.64 -0.22 -3.47
N VAL A 10 -5.37 -0.17 -3.87
CA VAL A 10 -4.87 0.82 -4.85
C VAL A 10 -4.33 0.08 -6.07
N THR A 11 -4.95 0.27 -7.23
CA THR A 11 -4.64 -0.47 -8.46
C THR A 11 -4.35 0.45 -9.64
N LEU A 12 -3.43 0.06 -10.52
CA LEU A 12 -3.20 0.71 -11.82
C LEU A 12 -4.15 0.20 -12.91
N ALA A 13 -5.00 -0.78 -12.61
CA ALA A 13 -6.02 -1.23 -13.54
C ALA A 13 -7.02 -0.11 -13.85
N LYS A 14 -7.88 -0.34 -14.84
CA LYS A 14 -9.04 0.52 -15.12
C LYS A 14 -10.31 -0.14 -14.62
N ARG A 15 -11.36 0.64 -14.34
CA ARG A 15 -12.70 0.08 -14.14
C ARG A 15 -13.16 -0.66 -15.40
N PRO A 16 -13.90 -1.76 -15.29
CA PRO A 16 -14.27 -2.51 -14.08
C PRO A 16 -13.32 -3.70 -13.78
N TRP A 17 -12.03 -3.62 -14.17
CA TRP A 17 -11.14 -4.79 -14.21
C TRP A 17 -11.10 -5.60 -12.91
N LEU A 18 -11.11 -4.95 -11.73
CA LEU A 18 -11.09 -5.66 -10.45
C LEU A 18 -12.33 -6.54 -10.24
N THR A 19 -13.53 -6.02 -10.49
CA THR A 19 -14.77 -6.77 -10.28
C THR A 19 -14.96 -7.83 -11.36
N GLU A 20 -14.59 -7.50 -12.61
CA GLU A 20 -14.66 -8.45 -13.73
C GLU A 20 -13.68 -9.61 -13.57
N SER A 21 -12.44 -9.34 -13.16
CA SER A 21 -11.44 -10.39 -12.90
C SER A 21 -11.86 -11.30 -11.75
N ALA A 22 -12.43 -10.74 -10.67
CA ALA A 22 -12.94 -11.54 -9.56
C ALA A 22 -14.07 -12.47 -9.99
N ARG A 23 -15.00 -11.99 -10.83
CA ARG A 23 -16.08 -12.82 -11.38
C ARG A 23 -15.55 -14.03 -12.16
N ILE A 24 -14.47 -13.85 -12.90
CA ILE A 24 -13.87 -14.90 -13.73
C ILE A 24 -13.05 -15.87 -12.89
N PHE A 25 -12.19 -15.37 -12.00
CA PHE A 25 -11.17 -16.17 -11.33
C PHE A 25 -11.56 -16.62 -9.91
N LEU A 26 -12.60 -16.03 -9.32
CA LEU A 26 -13.12 -16.36 -7.98
C LEU A 26 -14.62 -16.64 -8.07
N PRO A 27 -15.06 -17.67 -8.84
CA PRO A 27 -16.47 -17.96 -9.00
C PRO A 27 -17.11 -18.29 -7.65
N GLY A 28 -18.29 -17.69 -7.40
CA GLY A 28 -19.00 -17.81 -6.12
C GLY A 28 -18.63 -16.75 -5.08
N LEU A 29 -17.61 -15.92 -5.33
CA LEU A 29 -17.30 -14.75 -4.52
C LEU A 29 -18.02 -13.51 -5.08
N ASP A 30 -18.94 -12.95 -4.29
CA ASP A 30 -19.47 -11.61 -4.54
C ASP A 30 -18.48 -10.57 -4.00
N LEU A 31 -17.49 -10.19 -4.83
CA LEU A 31 -16.44 -9.27 -4.41
C LEU A 31 -16.98 -7.88 -4.05
N GLU A 32 -17.94 -7.36 -4.81
CA GLU A 32 -18.49 -6.02 -4.56
C GLU A 32 -19.19 -5.97 -3.20
N LYS A 33 -20.02 -6.97 -2.90
CA LYS A 33 -20.65 -7.10 -1.59
C LYS A 33 -19.62 -7.26 -0.46
N LEU A 34 -18.58 -8.08 -0.66
CA LEU A 34 -17.53 -8.26 0.34
C LEU A 34 -16.77 -6.95 0.62
N LEU A 35 -16.44 -6.18 -0.42
CA LEU A 35 -15.76 -4.90 -0.28
C LEU A 35 -16.63 -3.89 0.47
N ASP A 36 -17.94 -3.86 0.20
CA ASP A 36 -18.91 -3.01 0.91
C ASP A 36 -19.04 -3.41 2.39
N GLU A 37 -19.27 -4.70 2.68
CA GLU A 37 -19.39 -5.24 4.04
C GLU A 37 -18.15 -4.95 4.88
N LEU A 38 -16.96 -5.12 4.30
CA LEU A 38 -15.69 -4.85 4.97
C LEU A 38 -15.32 -3.37 4.97
N GLN A 39 -16.02 -2.53 4.21
CA GLN A 39 -15.74 -1.11 3.99
C GLN A 39 -14.32 -0.88 3.44
N ILE A 40 -13.94 -1.64 2.41
CA ILE A 40 -12.64 -1.55 1.75
C ILE A 40 -12.80 -0.69 0.48
N PRO A 41 -12.35 0.58 0.49
CA PRO A 41 -12.39 1.41 -0.71
C PRO A 41 -11.38 0.91 -1.76
N VAL A 42 -11.74 1.10 -3.02
CA VAL A 42 -10.90 0.76 -4.18
C VAL A 42 -10.57 2.05 -4.94
N PHE A 43 -9.29 2.33 -5.07
CA PHE A 43 -8.75 3.49 -5.78
C PHE A 43 -8.07 3.03 -7.07
N TYR A 44 -8.55 3.56 -8.19
CA TYR A 44 -7.95 3.34 -9.51
C TYR A 44 -6.95 4.46 -9.76
N ALA A 45 -5.66 4.16 -9.62
CA ALA A 45 -4.59 5.14 -9.48
C ALA A 45 -4.55 6.20 -10.59
N PHE A 46 -4.87 5.84 -11.83
CA PHE A 46 -4.90 6.79 -12.94
C PHE A 46 -6.03 7.82 -12.86
N GLU A 47 -7.05 7.63 -12.03
CA GLU A 47 -8.10 8.61 -11.75
C GLU A 47 -7.58 9.78 -10.89
N HIS A 48 -6.42 9.61 -10.24
CA HIS A 48 -5.82 10.59 -9.31
C HIS A 48 -4.66 11.38 -9.92
N VAL A 49 -4.48 11.32 -11.24
CA VAL A 49 -3.48 12.09 -11.98
C VAL A 49 -4.08 12.71 -13.23
N SER A 50 -3.44 13.76 -13.76
CA SER A 50 -3.87 14.34 -15.02
C SER A 50 -3.84 13.31 -16.15
N ARG A 51 -4.73 13.46 -17.15
CA ARG A 51 -4.75 12.60 -18.35
C ARG A 51 -3.39 12.52 -19.04
N ARG A 52 -2.63 13.62 -19.04
CA ARG A 52 -1.27 13.67 -19.60
C ARG A 52 -0.33 12.73 -18.85
N VAL A 53 -0.34 12.76 -17.51
CA VAL A 53 0.47 11.85 -16.68
C VAL A 53 0.06 10.40 -16.90
N ALA A 54 -1.25 10.11 -16.90
CA ALA A 54 -1.76 8.76 -17.14
C ALA A 54 -1.39 8.20 -18.53
N SER A 55 -1.20 9.07 -19.53
CA SER A 55 -0.89 8.65 -20.90
C SER A 55 0.57 8.25 -21.13
N PHE A 56 1.51 8.63 -20.25
CA PHE A 56 2.93 8.35 -20.48
C PHE A 56 3.29 6.87 -20.34
N GLY A 57 2.59 6.12 -19.49
CA GLY A 57 2.87 4.70 -19.32
C GLY A 57 4.28 4.39 -18.78
N THR A 58 4.91 5.34 -18.08
CA THR A 58 6.27 5.18 -17.53
C THR A 58 6.24 4.75 -16.07
N PRO A 59 7.28 4.08 -15.55
CA PRO A 59 7.40 3.78 -14.13
C PRO A 59 7.15 4.98 -13.21
N ASN A 60 7.75 6.14 -13.52
CA ASN A 60 7.54 7.37 -12.75
C ASN A 60 6.07 7.84 -12.77
N SER A 61 5.37 7.69 -13.91
CA SER A 61 3.94 8.02 -13.98
C SER A 61 3.09 7.08 -13.13
N TYR A 62 3.48 5.80 -13.01
CA TYR A 62 2.80 4.81 -12.18
C TYR A 62 3.02 5.07 -10.69
N VAL A 63 4.26 5.39 -10.30
CA VAL A 63 4.60 5.81 -8.94
C VAL A 63 3.79 7.05 -8.55
N ALA A 64 3.78 8.09 -9.39
CA ALA A 64 3.00 9.30 -9.12
C ALA A 64 1.50 9.03 -9.00
N ALA A 65 0.94 8.18 -9.87
CA ALA A 65 -0.46 7.78 -9.83
C ALA A 65 -0.81 7.03 -8.53
N LYS A 66 0.00 6.01 -8.17
CA LYS A 66 -0.22 5.26 -6.93
C LYS A 66 -0.01 6.15 -5.70
N ARG A 67 0.98 7.03 -5.68
CA ARG A 67 1.23 7.98 -4.58
C ARG A 67 0.01 8.86 -4.31
N ASN A 68 -0.55 9.48 -5.35
CA ASN A 68 -1.75 10.32 -5.22
C ASN A 68 -2.96 9.52 -4.71
N ALA A 69 -3.18 8.34 -5.29
CA ALA A 69 -4.28 7.47 -4.86
C ALA A 69 -4.12 6.93 -3.43
N MET A 70 -2.89 6.61 -3.01
CA MET A 70 -2.57 6.24 -1.63
C MET A 70 -2.82 7.40 -0.66
N SER A 71 -2.49 8.63 -1.05
CA SER A 71 -2.76 9.83 -0.26
C SER A 71 -4.27 10.01 -0.01
N GLU A 72 -5.08 9.91 -1.07
CA GLU A 72 -6.54 10.00 -0.96
C GLU A 72 -7.13 8.82 -0.18
N CYS A 73 -6.57 7.62 -0.35
CA CYS A 73 -6.92 6.43 0.44
C CYS A 73 -6.68 6.65 1.94
N LEU A 74 -5.51 7.15 2.33
CA LEU A 74 -5.22 7.47 3.72
C LEU A 74 -6.16 8.55 4.27
N ALA A 75 -6.45 9.59 3.48
CA ALA A 75 -7.38 10.64 3.86
C ALA A 75 -8.81 10.11 4.06
N GLN A 76 -9.29 9.23 3.18
CA GLN A 76 -10.61 8.61 3.34
C GLN A 76 -10.66 7.66 4.53
N LEU A 77 -9.62 6.86 4.75
CA LEU A 77 -9.59 5.87 5.82
C LEU A 77 -9.38 6.49 7.20
N PHE A 78 -8.68 7.62 7.34
CA PHE A 78 -8.31 8.18 8.64
C PHE A 78 -8.70 9.66 8.83
N GLY A 79 -9.41 10.27 7.87
CA GLY A 79 -9.74 11.69 7.88
C GLY A 79 -8.48 12.54 7.66
N GLU A 80 -8.35 13.66 8.36
CA GLU A 80 -7.12 14.47 8.40
C GLU A 80 -5.97 13.75 9.12
N ALA A 81 -5.63 12.51 8.74
CA ALA A 81 -4.55 11.64 9.18
C ALA A 81 -4.36 11.40 10.70
N LYS A 82 -4.96 12.18 11.63
CA LYS A 82 -4.65 12.34 13.07
C LYS A 82 -4.63 11.05 13.92
N GLN A 83 -4.99 9.90 13.35
CA GLN A 83 -5.10 8.63 14.06
C GLN A 83 -4.31 7.47 13.43
N CYS A 84 -3.61 7.67 12.32
CA CYS A 84 -2.85 6.59 11.70
C CYS A 84 -1.40 6.64 12.16
N SER A 85 -0.94 5.67 12.96
CA SER A 85 0.45 5.60 13.46
C SER A 85 1.43 4.96 12.48
N SER A 86 0.94 4.11 11.58
CA SER A 86 1.76 3.43 10.58
C SER A 86 0.94 3.06 9.34
N ALA A 87 1.55 3.13 8.17
CA ALA A 87 1.00 2.60 6.93
C ALA A 87 1.78 1.36 6.47
N MET A 88 1.09 0.37 5.93
CA MET A 88 1.70 -0.80 5.30
C MET A 88 1.25 -0.91 3.85
N SER A 89 2.21 -0.92 2.92
CA SER A 89 1.97 -1.19 1.51
C SER A 89 2.29 -2.64 1.18
N ILE A 90 1.41 -3.34 0.48
CA ILE A 90 1.59 -4.73 0.06
C ILE A 90 1.36 -4.78 -1.45
N GLY A 91 2.38 -5.20 -2.19
CA GLY A 91 2.36 -5.20 -3.65
C GLY A 91 3.40 -6.15 -4.21
N ASP A 92 3.35 -6.40 -5.51
CA ASP A 92 4.26 -7.27 -6.25
C ASP A 92 5.29 -6.51 -7.09
N SER A 93 5.31 -5.18 -7.00
CA SER A 93 6.23 -4.32 -7.73
C SER A 93 6.93 -3.31 -6.82
N GLU A 94 8.10 -2.82 -7.27
CA GLU A 94 8.75 -1.68 -6.63
C GLU A 94 7.94 -0.38 -6.77
N ILE A 95 6.98 -0.33 -7.69
CA ILE A 95 6.10 0.84 -7.87
C ILE A 95 5.33 1.17 -6.58
N GLU A 96 4.78 0.16 -5.89
CA GLU A 96 4.06 0.39 -4.64
C GLU A 96 4.98 0.83 -3.49
N LEU A 97 6.21 0.29 -3.47
CA LEU A 97 7.25 0.63 -2.51
C LEU A 97 7.68 2.09 -2.66
N LEU A 98 8.02 2.50 -3.89
CA LEU A 98 8.43 3.87 -4.18
C LEU A 98 7.29 4.86 -3.92
N ALA A 99 6.07 4.52 -4.36
CA ALA A 99 4.90 5.39 -4.17
C ALA A 99 4.61 5.67 -2.68
N ILE A 100 4.65 4.64 -1.82
CA ILE A 100 4.43 4.86 -0.38
C ILE A 100 5.60 5.62 0.24
N GLN A 101 6.85 5.34 -0.15
CA GLN A 101 8.01 6.07 0.38
C GLN A 101 7.99 7.57 0.04
N GLU A 102 7.63 7.92 -1.20
CA GLU A 102 7.45 9.31 -1.61
C GLU A 102 6.33 9.98 -0.81
N LEU A 103 5.17 9.32 -0.66
CA LEU A 103 4.06 9.83 0.14
C LEU A 103 4.48 10.09 1.60
N MET A 104 5.16 9.13 2.21
CA MET A 104 5.63 9.27 3.59
C MET A 104 6.62 10.44 3.75
N SER A 105 7.47 10.65 2.74
CA SER A 105 8.42 11.78 2.71
C SER A 105 7.69 13.12 2.57
N GLU A 106 6.68 13.24 1.71
CA GLU A 106 5.85 14.44 1.57
C GLU A 106 5.09 14.76 2.86
N LEU A 107 4.52 13.72 3.48
CA LEU A 107 3.84 13.83 4.77
C LEU A 107 4.80 14.17 5.91
N ALA A 108 6.07 13.81 5.80
CA ALA A 108 7.11 14.20 6.77
C ALA A 108 7.53 15.67 6.62
N MET A 109 7.72 16.15 5.38
CA MET A 109 8.10 17.53 5.10
C MET A 109 6.98 18.53 5.43
N SER A 110 5.72 18.14 5.24
CA SER A 110 4.56 18.98 5.57
C SER A 110 4.40 19.24 7.09
N ARG A 111 5.15 18.52 7.95
CA ARG A 111 5.12 18.63 9.43
C ARG A 111 5.85 19.84 9.97
N PHE A 112 6.73 20.46 9.17
CA PHE A 112 7.50 21.63 9.63
C PHE A 112 6.65 22.89 9.79
N SER A 113 5.36 22.85 9.48
CA SER A 113 4.45 24.00 9.60
C SER A 113 3.74 24.13 10.95
N THR A 114 3.58 23.05 11.75
CA THR A 114 3.03 23.12 13.11
C THR A 114 3.55 21.97 14.01
N PRO A 115 4.09 22.22 15.23
CA PRO A 115 4.78 21.20 16.04
C PRO A 115 3.90 20.14 16.73
N LEU A 116 2.57 20.21 16.60
CA LEU A 116 1.67 19.33 17.36
C LEU A 116 1.24 18.13 16.51
N GLU A 117 1.89 17.00 16.79
CA GLU A 117 1.42 15.64 16.53
C GLU A 117 1.18 15.28 15.07
N SER A 118 2.25 14.90 14.37
CA SER A 118 2.05 14.09 13.18
C SER A 118 1.75 12.64 13.60
N PRO A 119 0.61 12.09 13.16
CA PRO A 119 0.16 10.75 13.52
C PRO A 119 0.99 9.67 12.84
N LEU A 120 1.33 9.83 11.56
CA LEU A 120 1.91 8.74 10.74
C LEU A 120 3.43 8.63 10.92
N GLN A 121 3.89 7.69 11.73
CA GLN A 121 5.31 7.60 12.10
C GLN A 121 6.06 6.56 11.27
N PHE A 122 5.43 5.42 10.96
CA PHE A 122 6.13 4.28 10.39
C PHE A 122 5.59 3.88 9.02
N CYS A 123 6.50 3.56 8.11
CA CYS A 123 6.23 3.00 6.80
C CYS A 123 6.68 1.54 6.77
N LYS A 124 5.74 0.65 6.45
CA LYS A 124 6.01 -0.78 6.29
C LYS A 124 5.70 -1.20 4.86
N THR A 125 6.48 -2.11 4.32
CA THR A 125 6.28 -2.62 2.96
C THR A 125 6.45 -4.13 2.92
N VAL A 126 5.62 -4.77 2.12
CA VAL A 126 5.73 -6.19 1.79
C VAL A 126 5.75 -6.30 0.27
N LEU A 127 6.91 -6.66 -0.27
CA LEU A 127 7.09 -6.95 -1.68
C LEU A 127 6.86 -8.45 -1.90
N LEU A 128 5.79 -8.78 -2.62
CA LEU A 128 5.51 -10.12 -3.10
C LEU A 128 6.36 -10.42 -4.33
N ARG A 129 6.59 -11.70 -4.58
CA ARG A 129 7.29 -12.16 -5.78
C ARG A 129 6.50 -11.77 -7.04
N GLU A 130 7.18 -11.14 -7.98
CA GLU A 130 6.67 -10.88 -9.32
C GLU A 130 6.48 -12.20 -10.10
N ASN A 131 5.35 -12.33 -10.81
CA ASN A 131 4.99 -13.51 -11.62
C ASN A 131 5.10 -14.86 -10.86
N PRO A 132 4.45 -15.01 -9.69
CA PRO A 132 4.51 -16.26 -8.94
C PRO A 132 3.67 -17.34 -9.61
N SER A 133 4.08 -18.61 -9.49
CA SER A 133 3.14 -19.72 -9.74
C SER A 133 2.01 -19.72 -8.70
N LEU A 134 0.88 -20.37 -8.99
CA LEU A 134 -0.24 -20.44 -8.04
C LEU A 134 0.19 -20.99 -6.67
N VAL A 135 1.01 -22.04 -6.66
CA VAL A 135 1.55 -22.65 -5.43
C VAL A 135 2.46 -21.66 -4.67
N GLN A 136 3.25 -20.87 -5.38
CA GLN A 136 4.10 -19.85 -4.77
C GLN A 136 3.27 -18.70 -4.21
N LEU A 137 2.25 -18.23 -4.93
CA LEU A 137 1.35 -17.18 -4.47
C LEU A 137 0.59 -17.62 -3.21
N GLN A 138 0.03 -18.84 -3.22
CA GLN A 138 -0.64 -19.41 -2.06
C GLN A 138 0.27 -19.42 -0.83
N ARG A 139 1.50 -19.94 -0.95
CA ARG A 139 2.48 -19.96 0.15
C ARG A 139 2.82 -18.56 0.67
N GLN A 140 2.93 -17.57 -0.22
CA GLN A 140 3.19 -16.19 0.17
C GLN A 140 2.02 -15.59 0.95
N ILE A 141 0.78 -15.78 0.47
CA ILE A 141 -0.43 -15.30 1.15
C ILE A 141 -0.58 -15.98 2.52
N GLU A 142 -0.36 -17.28 2.63
CA GLU A 142 -0.40 -18.02 3.90
C GLU A 142 0.68 -17.52 4.88
N SER A 143 1.91 -17.34 4.40
CA SER A 143 3.01 -16.80 5.22
C SER A 143 2.73 -15.38 5.70
N LEU A 144 2.20 -14.52 4.82
CA LEU A 144 1.79 -13.17 5.16
C LEU A 144 0.64 -13.17 6.18
N ALA A 145 -0.39 -13.98 5.96
CA ALA A 145 -1.52 -14.08 6.89
C ALA A 145 -1.07 -14.50 8.29
N ASN A 146 -0.16 -15.47 8.39
CA ASN A 146 0.39 -15.95 9.66
C ASN A 146 1.29 -14.93 10.37
N SER A 147 1.91 -14.01 9.64
CA SER A 147 2.82 -12.99 10.19
C SER A 147 2.18 -11.60 10.33
N LEU A 148 0.99 -11.38 9.77
CA LEU A 148 0.37 -10.05 9.63
C LEU A 148 0.26 -9.30 10.96
N GLY A 149 -0.15 -9.97 12.04
CA GLY A 149 -0.23 -9.36 13.37
C GLY A 149 1.13 -8.83 13.83
N SER A 150 2.18 -9.65 13.75
CA SER A 150 3.54 -9.23 14.13
C SER A 150 4.10 -8.12 13.22
N LEU A 151 3.77 -8.12 11.93
CA LEU A 151 4.17 -7.06 11.01
C LEU A 151 3.48 -5.74 11.36
N VAL A 152 2.18 -5.78 11.66
CA VAL A 152 1.39 -4.62 12.09
C VAL A 152 1.88 -4.07 13.42
N ASP A 153 2.21 -4.93 14.39
CA ASP A 153 2.66 -4.52 15.73
C ASP A 153 4.13 -4.07 15.78
N HIS A 154 4.89 -4.29 14.70
CA HIS A 154 6.31 -3.93 14.66
C HIS A 154 6.54 -2.42 14.97
N PRO A 155 7.35 -2.07 15.99
CA PRO A 155 7.58 -0.68 16.36
C PRO A 155 8.67 -0.07 15.48
N GLY A 156 8.31 0.32 14.26
CA GLY A 156 9.27 0.93 13.32
C GLY A 156 8.98 0.63 11.86
N ASP A 157 9.79 1.24 11.00
CA ASP A 157 9.83 0.93 9.57
C ASP A 157 10.26 -0.52 9.34
N LEU A 158 9.70 -1.15 8.31
CA LEU A 158 9.96 -2.54 7.98
C LEU A 158 9.73 -2.79 6.50
N SER A 159 10.68 -3.37 5.78
CA SER A 159 10.40 -4.01 4.48
C SER A 159 10.49 -5.51 4.66
N LEU A 160 9.69 -6.23 3.90
CA LEU A 160 9.76 -7.68 3.79
C LEU A 160 9.63 -8.04 2.32
N GLU A 161 10.51 -8.90 1.84
CA GLU A 161 10.39 -9.47 0.51
C GLU A 161 10.01 -10.96 0.65
N LEU A 162 8.85 -11.32 0.12
CA LEU A 162 8.35 -12.69 0.12
C LEU A 162 8.72 -13.34 -1.22
N GLY A 163 9.58 -14.35 -1.20
CA GLY A 163 9.96 -15.08 -2.42
C GLY A 163 11.40 -15.58 -2.44
N THR A 164 12.31 -14.88 -1.75
CA THR A 164 13.73 -15.24 -1.66
C THR A 164 14.10 -15.92 -0.32
N GLY A 165 13.14 -16.06 0.60
CA GLY A 165 13.39 -16.51 1.97
C GLY A 165 14.24 -15.53 2.79
N ARG A 166 14.57 -14.35 2.24
CA ARG A 166 15.37 -13.32 2.89
C ARG A 166 14.45 -12.34 3.60
N ARG A 167 14.57 -12.26 4.92
CA ARG A 167 14.04 -11.13 5.68
C ARG A 167 14.96 -9.94 5.43
N LEU A 168 14.62 -9.10 4.44
CA LEU A 168 15.32 -7.84 4.22
C LEU A 168 14.93 -6.86 5.33
N ARG A 169 15.69 -6.80 6.43
CA ARG A 169 15.57 -5.64 7.33
C ARG A 169 15.84 -4.39 6.47
N LEU A 170 14.90 -3.44 6.43
CA LEU A 170 15.22 -2.14 5.89
C LEU A 170 16.38 -1.57 6.69
N ARG A 171 17.37 -1.08 5.95
CA ARG A 171 18.32 -0.09 6.46
C ARG A 171 17.49 1.04 7.03
N ASN A 172 17.86 1.53 8.21
CA ASN A 172 17.38 2.80 8.74
C ASN A 172 17.59 3.85 7.64
N HIS A 173 16.54 4.18 6.89
CA HIS A 173 16.50 5.27 5.94
C HIS A 173 15.51 6.25 6.49
N LEU A 174 15.97 6.95 7.53
CA LEU A 174 15.54 8.24 8.09
C LEU A 174 16.47 8.41 9.33
N GLY A 175 17.48 9.29 9.37
CA GLY A 175 17.64 10.53 8.63
C GLY A 175 19.07 10.93 8.30
N PRO A 176 19.25 12.13 7.73
CA PRO A 176 20.54 12.77 7.60
C PRO A 176 21.12 13.02 9.00
N ASN A 177 22.43 12.79 9.15
CA ASN A 177 23.20 13.42 10.21
C ASN A 177 23.04 14.94 10.07
N LEU A 178 22.17 15.55 10.87
CA LEU A 178 22.24 16.98 11.16
C LEU A 178 23.36 17.14 12.20
N ARG A 179 24.58 17.37 11.70
CA ARG A 179 25.64 18.11 12.38
C ARG A 179 25.83 19.43 11.66
#